data_AF-A0A6J7LKV7-F1
#
_entry.id   AF-A0A6J7LKV7-F1
#
_cell.length_a   1.000
_cell.length_b   1.000
_cell.length_c   1.000
_cell.angle_alpha   90.00
_cell.angle_beta   90.00
_cell.angle_gamma   90.00
#
_symmetry.space_group_name_H-M   'P 1'
#
loop_
_entity.id
_entity.type
_entity.pdbx_description
1 polymer ?
#
loop_
_entity_poly.entity_id
_entity_poly.type
_entity_poly.pdbx_seq_one_letter_code
_entity_poly.pdbx_strand_id
1 'polypeptide(L)'
;MASQDSSSKFYSAFSLVAAIGAAAVAKKGLNTTWRAATGKNPPANPADPDVSLGEAVMWAAVSGTLIGVARMLATRRAATYYAKSTGHLPPQLKKDGQDAAKAPAPES
;
A
#
# COMPACT_ATOMS: atom_id res chain seq x y z
N MET A 1 -33.53 -13.96 10.21
CA MET A 1 -32.12 -13.84 9.73
C MET A 1 -32.11 -13.63 8.22
N ALA A 2 -32.33 -12.40 7.73
CA ALA A 2 -32.38 -12.12 6.28
C ALA A 2 -31.64 -10.82 5.86
N SER A 3 -30.91 -10.18 6.78
CA SER A 3 -30.32 -8.85 6.56
C SER A 3 -28.80 -8.85 6.36
N GLN A 4 -28.11 -9.97 6.61
CA GLN A 4 -26.65 -10.08 6.46
C GLN A 4 -26.21 -10.33 5.00
N ASP A 5 -27.03 -11.00 4.18
CA ASP A 5 -26.68 -11.37 2.80
C ASP A 5 -26.71 -10.21 1.81
N SER A 6 -27.59 -9.22 2.01
CA SER A 6 -27.66 -8.05 1.13
C SER A 6 -26.56 -7.04 1.44
N SER A 7 -26.32 -6.77 2.74
CA SER A 7 -25.26 -5.84 3.16
C SER A 7 -23.87 -6.32 2.73
N SER A 8 -23.60 -7.63 2.78
CA SER A 8 -22.32 -8.20 2.35
C SER A 8 -22.13 -8.14 0.83
N LYS A 9 -23.17 -8.39 0.03
CA LYS A 9 -23.11 -8.31 -1.44
C LYS A 9 -22.96 -6.87 -1.93
N PHE A 10 -23.72 -5.92 -1.38
CA PHE A 10 -23.56 -4.50 -1.71
C PHE A 10 -22.19 -3.98 -1.29
N TYR A 11 -21.72 -4.34 -0.10
CA TYR A 11 -20.39 -3.96 0.37
C TYR A 11 -19.28 -4.57 -0.50
N SER A 12 -19.40 -5.83 -0.91
CA SER A 12 -18.43 -6.50 -1.79
C SER A 12 -18.42 -5.93 -3.21
N ALA A 13 -19.59 -5.62 -3.77
CA ALA A 13 -19.69 -4.96 -5.07
C ALA A 13 -19.10 -3.55 -5.01
N PHE A 14 -19.41 -2.79 -3.96
CA PHE A 14 -18.87 -1.46 -3.75
C PHE A 14 -17.34 -1.49 -3.57
N SER A 15 -16.82 -2.41 -2.75
CA SER A 15 -15.37 -2.53 -2.53
C SER A 15 -14.63 -2.94 -3.80
N LEU A 16 -15.20 -3.82 -4.62
CA LEU A 16 -14.66 -4.17 -5.93
C LEU A 16 -14.60 -2.95 -6.86
N VAL A 17 -15.71 -2.19 -6.98
CA VAL A 17 -15.76 -0.98 -7.81
C VAL A 17 -14.76 0.06 -7.30
N ALA A 18 -14.68 0.26 -5.99
CA ALA A 18 -13.73 1.16 -5.37
C ALA A 18 -12.27 0.73 -5.64
N ALA A 19 -11.97 -0.56 -5.55
CA ALA A 19 -10.66 -1.11 -5.86
C ALA A 19 -10.28 -0.89 -7.33
N ILE A 20 -11.21 -1.13 -8.27
CA ILE A 20 -11.00 -0.88 -9.71
C ILE A 20 -10.74 0.62 -9.95
N GLY A 21 -11.53 1.50 -9.35
CA GLY A 21 -11.36 2.94 -9.47
C GLY A 21 -10.01 3.42 -8.91
N ALA A 22 -9.64 2.94 -7.72
CA ALA A 22 -8.35 3.23 -7.10
C ALA A 22 -7.18 2.75 -7.98
N ALA A 23 -7.28 1.54 -8.54
CA ALA A 23 -6.28 1.00 -9.46
C ALA A 23 -6.14 1.85 -10.74
N ALA A 24 -7.25 2.30 -11.32
CA ALA A 24 -7.24 3.15 -12.51
C ALA A 24 -6.56 4.52 -12.23
N VAL A 25 -6.88 5.14 -11.10
CA VAL A 25 -6.26 6.43 -10.69
C VAL A 25 -4.77 6.23 -10.40
N ALA A 26 -4.40 5.18 -9.66
CA ALA A 26 -3.01 4.86 -9.37
C ALA A 26 -2.20 4.66 -10.67
N LYS A 27 -2.74 3.88 -11.63
CA LYS A 27 -2.11 3.66 -12.94
C LYS A 27 -1.91 4.96 -13.70
N LYS A 28 -2.90 5.85 -13.70
CA LYS A 28 -2.78 7.16 -14.36
C LYS A 28 -1.73 8.05 -13.70
N GLY A 29 -1.70 8.07 -12.36
CA GLY A 29 -0.68 8.79 -11.59
C GLY A 29 0.72 8.29 -11.89
N LEU A 30 0.95 6.97 -11.78
CA LEU A 30 2.22 6.32 -12.12
C LEU A 30 2.67 6.65 -13.55
N ASN A 31 1.79 6.51 -14.54
CA ASN A 31 2.11 6.81 -15.93
C ASN A 31 2.49 8.29 -16.14
N THR A 32 1.79 9.19 -15.46
CA THR A 32 2.04 10.64 -15.55
C THR A 32 3.39 10.99 -14.93
N THR A 33 3.65 10.49 -13.71
CA THR A 33 4.91 10.70 -13.00
C THR A 33 6.09 10.13 -13.79
N TRP A 34 5.93 8.94 -14.38
CA TRP A 34 6.98 8.33 -15.19
C TRP A 34 7.29 9.14 -16.44
N ARG A 35 6.26 9.56 -17.18
CA ARG A 35 6.43 10.41 -18.37
C ARG A 35 7.05 11.76 -18.00
N ALA A 36 6.65 12.36 -16.89
CA ALA A 36 7.23 13.60 -16.41
C ALA A 36 8.71 13.46 -16.03
N ALA A 37 9.09 12.35 -15.37
CA ALA A 37 10.46 12.13 -14.93
C ALA A 37 11.40 11.68 -16.06
N THR A 38 10.93 10.83 -16.98
CA THR A 38 11.79 10.18 -17.99
C THR A 38 11.57 10.68 -19.41
N GLY A 39 10.49 11.41 -19.67
CA GLY A 39 10.06 11.79 -21.02
C GLY A 39 9.56 10.62 -21.88
N LYS A 40 9.51 9.40 -21.34
CA LYS A 40 9.24 8.15 -22.07
C LYS A 40 8.01 7.45 -21.52
N ASN A 41 7.45 6.51 -22.27
CA ASN A 41 6.38 5.65 -21.76
C ASN A 41 6.93 4.71 -20.67
N PRO A 42 6.16 4.44 -19.59
CA PRO A 42 6.57 3.51 -18.54
C PRO A 42 6.82 2.11 -19.12
N PRO A 43 7.94 1.46 -18.77
CA PRO A 43 8.17 0.07 -19.11
C PRO A 43 7.07 -0.75 -18.47
N ALA A 44 6.19 -1.29 -19.30
CA ALA A 44 4.86 -1.73 -18.89
C ALA A 44 4.86 -3.06 -18.14
N ASN A 45 5.99 -3.78 -18.11
CA ASN A 45 5.98 -5.13 -17.58
C ASN A 45 7.38 -5.57 -17.06
N PRO A 46 7.57 -5.68 -15.75
CA PRO A 46 8.77 -6.31 -15.18
C PRO A 46 8.84 -7.84 -15.40
N ALA A 47 7.79 -8.45 -15.95
CA ALA A 47 7.80 -9.83 -16.43
C ALA A 47 8.05 -9.94 -17.94
N ASP A 48 8.46 -8.84 -18.59
CA ASP A 48 8.86 -8.86 -19.99
C ASP A 48 10.17 -9.65 -20.12
N PRO A 49 10.20 -10.76 -20.89
CA PRO A 49 11.38 -11.60 -21.02
C PRO A 49 12.57 -10.89 -21.68
N ASP A 50 12.36 -9.72 -22.30
CA ASP A 50 13.42 -8.88 -22.86
C ASP A 50 14.11 -7.98 -21.80
N VAL A 51 13.64 -7.97 -20.54
CA VAL A 51 14.27 -7.21 -19.45
C VAL A 51 15.37 -8.04 -18.80
N SER A 52 16.58 -7.49 -18.76
CA SER A 52 17.70 -8.15 -18.07
C SER A 52 17.38 -8.37 -16.59
N LEU A 53 17.82 -9.49 -16.03
CA LEU A 53 17.56 -9.87 -14.63
C LEU A 53 18.00 -8.76 -13.65
N GLY A 54 19.11 -8.06 -13.94
CA GLY A 54 19.59 -6.92 -13.15
C GLY A 54 18.67 -5.70 -13.21
N GLU A 55 18.08 -5.42 -14.37
CA GLU A 55 17.15 -4.32 -14.55
C GLU A 55 15.80 -4.60 -13.87
N ALA A 56 15.33 -5.85 -13.92
CA ALA A 56 14.16 -6.29 -13.18
C ALA A 56 14.35 -6.16 -11.65
N VAL A 57 15.51 -6.57 -11.13
CA VAL A 57 15.85 -6.44 -9.69
C VAL A 57 15.93 -4.97 -9.28
N MET A 58 16.59 -4.12 -10.06
CA MET A 58 16.67 -2.68 -9.78
C MET A 58 15.27 -2.05 -9.76
N TRP A 59 14.43 -2.39 -10.74
CA TRP A 59 13.06 -1.93 -10.80
C TRP A 59 12.23 -2.37 -9.59
N ALA A 60 12.35 -3.64 -9.21
CA ALA A 60 11.67 -4.21 -8.05
C ALA A 60 12.13 -3.55 -6.74
N ALA A 61 13.43 -3.33 -6.57
CA ALA A 61 13.99 -2.65 -5.40
C ALA A 61 13.46 -1.22 -5.28
N VAL A 62 13.58 -0.43 -6.34
CA VAL A 62 13.10 0.97 -6.37
C VAL A 62 11.60 1.04 -6.13
N SER A 63 10.81 0.24 -6.87
CA SER A 63 9.35 0.22 -6.75
C SER A 63 8.90 -0.27 -5.37
N GLY A 64 9.53 -1.33 -4.86
CA GLY A 64 9.24 -1.90 -3.54
C GLY A 64 9.51 -0.90 -2.42
N THR A 65 10.65 -0.20 -2.46
CA THR A 65 10.97 0.85 -1.49
C THR A 65 9.94 1.99 -1.54
N LEU A 66 9.61 2.49 -2.74
CA LEU A 66 8.62 3.57 -2.89
C LEU A 66 7.24 3.17 -2.38
N ILE A 67 6.76 1.98 -2.74
CA ILE A 67 5.47 1.45 -2.26
C ILE A 67 5.49 1.27 -0.73
N GLY A 68 6.59 0.76 -0.17
CA GLY A 68 6.76 0.59 1.27
C GLY A 68 6.66 1.91 2.03
N VAL A 69 7.38 2.94 1.56
CA VAL A 69 7.34 4.29 2.15
C VAL A 69 5.94 4.90 2.02
N ALA A 70 5.30 4.78 0.86
CA ALA A 70 3.94 5.27 0.65
C ALA A 70 2.95 4.62 1.62
N ARG A 71 3.02 3.30 1.80
CA ARG A 71 2.19 2.56 2.76
C ARG A 71 2.43 3.03 4.19
N MET A 72 3.69 3.16 4.60
CA MET A 72 4.05 3.65 5.94
C MET A 72 3.44 5.03 6.22
N LEU A 73 3.60 5.97 5.28
CA LEU A 73 3.06 7.33 5.41
C LEU A 73 1.53 7.32 5.44
N ALA A 74 0.89 6.53 4.58
CA ALA A 74 -0.57 6.40 4.54
C ALA A 74 -1.12 5.87 5.86
N THR A 75 -0.55 4.78 6.39
CA THR A 75 -0.96 4.21 7.69
C THR A 75 -0.74 5.20 8.83
N ARG A 76 0.40 5.90 8.85
CA ARG A 76 0.67 6.92 9.86
C ARG A 76 -0.34 8.07 9.82
N ARG A 77 -0.69 8.54 8.62
CA ARG A 77 -1.70 9.59 8.43
C ARG A 77 -3.09 9.14 8.82
N ALA A 78 -3.49 7.92 8.46
CA ALA A 78 -4.77 7.35 8.87
C ALA A 78 -4.88 7.26 10.39
N ALA A 79 -3.83 6.78 11.07
CA ALA A 79 -3.77 6.71 12.53
C ALA A 79 -3.85 8.11 13.17
N THR A 80 -3.12 9.09 12.65
CA THR A 80 -3.14 10.47 13.14
C THR A 80 -4.51 11.12 12.93
N TYR A 81 -5.12 10.89 11.77
CA TYR A 81 -6.45 11.41 11.44
C TYR A 81 -7.51 10.81 12.37
N TYR A 82 -7.47 9.49 12.59
CA TYR A 82 -8.35 8.83 13.54
C TYR A 82 -8.17 9.39 14.95
N ALA A 83 -6.94 9.50 15.45
CA ALA A 83 -6.66 10.06 16.77
C ALA A 83 -7.15 11.52 16.90
N LYS A 84 -7.04 12.30 15.82
CA LYS A 84 -7.51 13.69 15.77
C LYS A 84 -9.04 13.81 15.67
N SER A 85 -9.72 12.83 15.07
CA SER A 85 -11.17 12.84 14.88
C SER A 85 -11.95 12.18 16.04
N THR A 86 -11.37 11.20 16.72
CA THR A 86 -12.03 10.47 17.83
C THR A 86 -11.49 10.84 19.21
N GLY A 87 -10.41 11.64 19.29
CA GLY A 87 -9.79 12.07 20.55
C GLY A 87 -9.04 10.97 21.30
N HIS A 88 -9.06 9.73 20.81
CA HIS A 88 -8.45 8.56 21.43
C HIS A 88 -7.71 7.75 20.37
N LEU A 89 -6.51 7.23 20.67
CA LEU A 89 -5.78 6.37 19.74
C LEU A 89 -6.58 5.08 19.46
N PRO A 90 -6.61 4.58 18.20
CA PRO A 90 -7.26 3.32 17.90
C PRO A 90 -6.67 2.20 18.77
N PRO A 91 -7.48 1.27 19.29
CA PRO A 91 -7.05 0.29 20.31
C PRO A 91 -5.88 -0.59 19.88
N GLN A 92 -5.65 -0.74 18.57
CA GLN A 92 -4.56 -1.51 17.95
C GLN A 92 -3.18 -0.81 17.99
N LEU A 93 -3.12 0.48 18.39
CA LEU A 93 -1.89 1.26 18.51
C LEU A 93 -1.50 1.55 19.97
N LYS A 94 -2.26 1.04 20.95
CA LYS A 94 -1.86 1.03 22.36
C LYS A 94 -0.71 0.03 22.56
N LYS A 95 0.51 0.47 22.23
CA LYS A 95 1.83 -0.10 22.58
C LYS A 95 1.75 -1.52 23.17
N ASP A 96 1.68 -2.52 22.29
CA ASP A 96 1.66 -3.95 22.66
C ASP A 96 3.04 -4.39 23.15
N GLY A 97 3.52 -3.92 24.30
CA GLY A 97 4.64 -4.49 25.07
C GLY A 97 5.98 -4.77 24.34
N GLN A 98 6.11 -4.42 23.06
CA GLN A 98 7.30 -4.60 22.24
C GLN A 98 8.24 -3.44 22.52
N ASP A 99 8.82 -3.47 23.71
CA ASP A 99 10.05 -2.73 23.96
C ASP A 99 11.16 -3.46 23.21
N ALA A 100 11.56 -2.91 22.06
CA ALA A 100 12.67 -3.45 21.25
C ALA A 100 13.98 -3.60 22.05
N ALA A 101 14.11 -2.87 23.17
CA ALA A 101 15.20 -3.00 24.13
C ALA A 101 15.11 -4.23 25.05
N LYS A 102 13.98 -4.95 25.06
CA LYS A 102 13.69 -6.09 25.95
C LYS A 102 13.50 -7.42 25.20
N ALA A 103 13.53 -7.40 23.86
CA ALA A 103 13.52 -8.60 23.04
C ALA A 103 14.91 -9.27 23.12
N PRO A 104 15.05 -10.49 23.66
CA PRO A 104 16.33 -11.19 23.64
C PRO A 104 16.72 -11.43 22.18
N ALA A 105 17.95 -11.07 21.81
CA ALA A 105 18.48 -11.36 20.49
C ALA A 105 18.52 -12.89 20.28
N PRO A 106 18.19 -13.40 19.08
CA PRO A 106 18.29 -14.82 18.82
C PRO A 106 19.75 -15.26 18.99
N GLU A 107 19.96 -16.15 19.96
CA GLU A 107 21.25 -16.74 20.26
C GLU A 107 21.65 -17.63 19.08
N SER A 108 22.84 -17.38 18.53
CA SER A 108 23.39 -18.07 17.34
C SER A 108 23.99 -19.43 17.71
#